data_AF-A0A0F7ZZF8-F1
#
_entry.id   AF-A0A0F7ZZF8-F1
#
_cell.length_a   1.000
_cell.length_b   1.000
_cell.length_c   1.000
_cell.angle_alpha   90.00
_cell.angle_beta   90.00
_cell.angle_gamma   90.00
#
_symmetry.space_group_name_H-M   'P 1'
#
loop_
_entity.id
_entity.type
_entity.pdbx_description
1 polymer ?
#
loop_
_entity_poly.entity_id
_entity_poly.type
_entity_poly.pdbx_seq_one_letter_code
_entity_poly.pdbx_strand_id
1 'polypeptide(L)'
;MRFITTMAACLAACAAASPVDKKQPETVAVRDFAARIASSPDGSKMAVKFTMDGGGAKNLECAAGDLPLYDSGVRRCGNSPYSFEIYTTADELTFMVRVLHQLRPGVQSSGQEQVPTQCTPGPNDVLVCSQNGAVTVRMDSQ
;
A
#
# COMPACT_ATOMS: atom_id res chain seq x y z
N MET A 1 -41.82 -62.50 -28.01
CA MET A 1 -41.94 -61.27 -27.18
C MET A 1 -40.56 -60.59 -27.18
N ARG A 2 -40.43 -59.46 -27.89
CA ARG A 2 -40.08 -58.10 -27.37
C ARG A 2 -38.64 -57.99 -26.84
N PHE A 3 -37.69 -57.44 -27.62
CA PHE A 3 -37.16 -56.04 -27.62
C PHE A 3 -36.61 -55.63 -26.24
N ILE A 4 -35.40 -55.07 -26.06
CA ILE A 4 -34.99 -53.70 -26.44
C ILE A 4 -33.46 -53.53 -26.27
N THR A 5 -32.84 -52.91 -27.28
CA THR A 5 -31.48 -52.33 -27.33
C THR A 5 -31.35 -51.12 -26.39
N THR A 6 -30.25 -50.92 -25.67
CA THR A 6 -30.02 -49.64 -24.96
C THR A 6 -28.58 -49.16 -25.10
N MET A 7 -28.40 -48.13 -25.93
CA MET A 7 -27.21 -47.30 -26.03
C MET A 7 -27.03 -46.50 -24.73
N ALA A 8 -25.86 -46.57 -24.10
CA ALA A 8 -25.46 -45.66 -23.03
C ALA A 8 -24.70 -44.47 -23.65
N ALA A 9 -25.33 -43.30 -23.61
CA ALA A 9 -24.77 -42.04 -24.10
C ALA A 9 -23.72 -41.49 -23.13
N CYS A 10 -22.50 -41.25 -23.61
CA CYS A 10 -21.48 -40.51 -22.87
C CYS A 10 -21.88 -39.03 -22.77
N LEU A 11 -22.25 -38.59 -21.57
CA LEU A 11 -22.42 -37.17 -21.26
C LEU A 11 -21.05 -36.50 -21.17
N ALA A 12 -20.68 -35.77 -22.22
CA ALA A 12 -19.56 -34.84 -22.21
C ALA A 12 -19.93 -33.64 -21.33
N ALA A 13 -19.39 -33.60 -20.11
CA ALA A 13 -19.48 -32.44 -19.24
C ALA A 13 -18.52 -31.35 -19.74
N CYS A 14 -19.02 -30.42 -20.55
CA CYS A 14 -18.30 -29.19 -20.88
C CYS A 14 -18.23 -28.32 -19.61
N ALA A 15 -17.08 -28.35 -18.91
CA ALA A 15 -16.76 -27.35 -17.90
C ALA A 15 -16.63 -25.99 -18.59
N ALA A 16 -17.66 -25.15 -18.49
CA ALA A 16 -17.59 -23.76 -18.91
C ALA A 16 -16.59 -23.04 -17.99
N ALA A 17 -15.38 -22.82 -18.48
CA ALA A 17 -14.42 -21.93 -17.84
C ALA A 17 -15.03 -20.52 -17.80
N SER A 18 -15.44 -20.08 -16.61
CA SER A 18 -15.91 -18.71 -16.43
C SER A 18 -14.79 -17.73 -16.80
N PRO A 19 -15.10 -16.62 -17.49
CA PRO A 19 -14.10 -15.61 -17.79
C PRO A 19 -13.51 -15.08 -16.48
N VAL A 20 -12.19 -15.21 -16.33
CA VAL A 20 -11.45 -14.55 -15.24
C VAL A 20 -11.62 -13.05 -15.46
N ASP A 21 -12.43 -12.41 -14.62
CA ASP A 21 -12.52 -10.97 -14.53
C ASP A 21 -11.11 -10.44 -14.25
N LYS A 22 -10.46 -9.87 -15.28
CA LYS A 22 -9.15 -9.25 -15.13
C LYS A 22 -9.34 -7.96 -14.36
N LYS A 23 -9.33 -8.06 -13.02
CA LYS A 23 -9.35 -6.91 -12.12
C LYS A 23 -8.23 -5.97 -12.54
N GLN A 24 -8.59 -4.76 -12.96
CA GLN A 24 -7.62 -3.80 -13.45
C GLN A 24 -6.64 -3.47 -12.30
N PRO A 25 -5.31 -3.45 -12.56
CA PRO A 25 -4.34 -3.13 -11.52
C PRO A 25 -4.64 -1.76 -10.91
N GLU A 26 -4.71 -1.70 -9.59
CA GLU A 26 -4.91 -0.46 -8.87
C GLU A 26 -3.57 0.29 -8.77
N THR A 27 -3.60 1.61 -8.95
CA THR A 27 -2.47 2.49 -8.71
C THR A 27 -2.86 3.54 -7.68
N VAL A 28 -1.92 3.86 -6.79
CA VAL A 28 -2.09 4.88 -5.75
C VAL A 28 -1.04 5.96 -5.95
N ALA A 29 -1.48 7.19 -6.21
CA ALA A 29 -0.57 8.34 -6.25
C ALA A 29 -0.30 8.83 -4.83
N VAL A 30 0.97 9.01 -4.46
CA VAL A 30 1.40 9.60 -3.18
C VAL A 30 1.92 11.00 -3.43
N ARG A 31 1.42 11.99 -2.68
CA ARG A 31 1.75 13.40 -2.82
C ARG A 31 2.01 14.04 -1.46
N ASP A 32 2.69 15.17 -1.51
CA ASP A 32 2.99 16.02 -0.35
C ASP A 32 3.61 15.26 0.83
N PHE A 33 4.39 14.21 0.54
CA PHE A 33 5.05 13.45 1.58
C PHE A 33 6.02 14.35 2.34
N ALA A 34 5.90 14.33 3.66
CA ALA A 34 6.80 15.01 4.56
C ALA A 34 7.10 14.09 5.75
N ALA A 35 8.37 14.02 6.11
CA ALA A 35 8.85 13.36 7.30
C ALA A 35 9.61 14.35 8.19
N ARG A 36 9.47 14.18 9.49
CA ARG A 36 10.25 14.88 10.51
C ARG A 36 10.88 13.82 11.41
N ILE A 37 12.20 13.77 11.42
CA ILE A 37 12.98 12.88 12.29
C ILE A 37 13.56 13.72 13.41
N ALA A 38 13.33 13.34 14.66
CA ALA A 38 13.92 13.97 15.83
C ALA A 38 14.82 12.96 16.52
N SER A 39 16.10 13.29 16.65
CA SER A 39 17.07 12.46 17.34
C SER A 39 17.13 12.82 18.83
N SER A 40 17.22 11.81 19.69
CA SER A 40 17.36 11.99 21.14
C SER A 40 18.29 10.92 21.72
N PRO A 41 18.79 11.09 22.96
CA PRO A 41 19.57 10.06 23.63
C PRO A 41 18.86 8.71 23.77
N ASP A 42 17.52 8.72 23.83
CA ASP A 42 16.68 7.52 23.95
C ASP A 42 16.33 6.90 22.57
N GLY A 43 16.86 7.48 21.49
CA GLY A 43 16.66 7.04 20.11
C GLY A 43 15.95 8.09 19.24
N SER A 44 15.90 7.81 17.94
CA SER A 44 15.28 8.68 16.94
C SER A 44 13.80 8.32 16.74
N LYS A 45 12.97 9.35 16.60
CA LYS A 45 11.54 9.24 16.34
C LYS A 45 11.18 9.95 15.06
N MET A 46 10.19 9.41 14.35
CA MET A 46 9.72 9.95 13.08
C MET A 46 8.23 10.33 13.16
N ALA A 47 7.88 11.45 12.55
CA ALA A 47 6.51 11.78 12.19
C ALA A 47 6.42 11.90 10.67
N VAL A 48 5.34 11.38 10.08
CA VAL A 48 5.10 11.45 8.64
C VAL A 48 3.70 11.97 8.34
N LYS A 49 3.56 12.61 7.19
CA LYS A 49 2.27 12.91 6.57
C LYS A 49 2.40 12.87 5.05
N PHE A 50 1.31 12.52 4.38
CA PHE A 50 1.18 12.60 2.93
C PHE A 50 -0.31 12.55 2.55
N THR A 51 -0.61 12.87 1.29
CA THR A 51 -1.92 12.67 0.70
C THR A 51 -1.86 11.59 -0.38
N MET A 52 -2.98 10.91 -0.62
CA MET A 52 -3.04 9.94 -1.69
C MET A 52 -4.36 9.87 -2.44
N ASP A 53 -4.25 9.46 -3.71
CA ASP A 53 -5.36 9.17 -4.61
C ASP A 53 -5.29 7.70 -5.04
N GLY A 54 -6.34 6.92 -4.79
CA GLY A 54 -6.40 5.47 -5.09
C GLY A 54 -7.74 5.03 -5.64
N GLY A 55 -8.03 3.72 -5.61
CA GLY A 55 -9.24 3.06 -6.13
C GLY A 55 -10.53 3.41 -5.37
N GLY A 56 -10.88 4.70 -5.32
CA GLY A 56 -12.07 5.25 -4.65
C GLY A 56 -11.77 6.33 -3.61
N ALA A 57 -10.49 6.59 -3.30
CA ALA A 57 -10.07 7.65 -2.39
C ALA A 57 -9.45 8.81 -3.17
N LYS A 58 -9.81 10.05 -2.81
CA LYS A 58 -9.24 11.28 -3.36
C LYS A 58 -8.77 12.18 -2.23
N ASN A 59 -7.55 12.69 -2.35
CA ASN A 59 -6.88 13.53 -1.35
C ASN A 59 -6.99 12.95 0.07
N LEU A 60 -6.86 11.63 0.18
CA LEU A 60 -6.92 10.96 1.47
C LEU A 60 -5.65 11.26 2.26
N GLU A 61 -5.81 11.91 3.40
CA GLU A 61 -4.70 12.22 4.30
C GLU A 61 -4.27 10.99 5.10
N CYS A 62 -2.97 10.72 5.10
CA CYS A 62 -2.32 9.69 5.89
C CYS A 62 -1.25 10.37 6.75
N ALA A 63 -1.34 10.21 8.07
CA ALA A 63 -0.38 10.80 8.99
C ALA A 63 -0.19 9.92 10.22
N ALA A 64 1.03 9.94 10.77
CA ALA A 64 1.34 9.35 12.06
C ALA A 64 2.55 10.05 12.68
N GLY A 65 2.57 10.12 14.01
CA GLY A 65 3.68 10.65 14.81
C GLY A 65 4.28 9.60 15.72
N ASP A 66 5.43 9.92 16.32
CA ASP A 66 6.15 9.08 17.30
C ASP A 66 6.42 7.64 16.79
N LEU A 67 6.73 7.53 15.49
CA LEU A 67 7.10 6.26 14.87
C LEU A 67 8.56 5.91 15.21
N PRO A 68 8.87 4.63 15.47
CA PRO A 68 10.25 4.15 15.37
C PRO A 68 10.79 4.40 13.96
N LEU A 69 12.08 4.68 13.85
CA LEU A 69 12.65 5.09 12.57
C LEU A 69 12.67 3.95 11.53
N TYR A 70 13.14 2.76 11.93
CA TYR A 70 13.35 1.65 11.00
C TYR A 70 12.11 0.78 10.73
N ASP A 71 11.09 0.84 11.59
CA ASP A 71 9.84 0.11 11.41
C ASP A 71 8.68 0.91 12.02
N SER A 72 7.89 1.55 11.17
CA SER A 72 6.72 2.30 11.65
C SER A 72 5.60 1.38 12.15
N GLY A 73 5.56 0.13 11.70
CA GLY A 73 4.38 -0.72 11.68
C GLY A 73 3.22 -0.11 10.87
N VAL A 74 2.12 -0.88 10.75
CA VAL A 74 0.91 -0.46 10.01
C VAL A 74 0.21 0.70 10.73
N ARG A 75 -0.15 1.74 9.96
CA ARG A 75 -0.94 2.89 10.41
C ARG A 75 -2.11 3.13 9.47
N ARG A 76 -3.29 3.40 10.02
CA ARG A 76 -4.50 3.60 9.22
C ARG A 76 -4.57 5.03 8.68
N CYS A 77 -5.01 5.21 7.44
CA CYS A 77 -5.29 6.53 6.88
C CYS A 77 -6.71 6.96 7.25
N GLY A 78 -6.85 7.67 8.37
CA GLY A 78 -8.15 8.07 8.92
C GLY A 78 -9.10 6.87 9.09
N ASN A 79 -10.34 7.03 8.64
CA ASN A 79 -11.35 5.96 8.68
C ASN A 79 -11.42 5.12 7.39
N SER A 80 -10.55 5.37 6.41
CA SER A 80 -10.55 4.70 5.10
C SER A 80 -10.14 3.22 5.20
N PRO A 81 -10.41 2.39 4.16
CA PRO A 81 -9.89 1.02 4.08
C PRO A 81 -8.38 0.94 3.81
N TYR A 82 -7.69 2.09 3.69
CA TYR A 82 -6.26 2.12 3.45
C TYR A 82 -5.46 2.25 4.74
N SER A 83 -4.27 1.66 4.71
CA SER A 83 -3.24 1.80 5.73
C SER A 83 -1.88 1.96 5.06
N PHE A 84 -0.89 2.38 5.81
CA PHE A 84 0.46 2.58 5.33
C PHE A 84 1.51 2.07 6.33
N GLU A 85 2.68 1.76 5.81
CA GLU A 85 3.92 1.53 6.56
C GLU A 85 5.03 2.37 5.92
N ILE A 86 5.94 2.87 6.75
CA ILE A 86 7.14 3.59 6.32
C ILE A 86 8.36 2.77 6.73
N TYR A 87 9.24 2.55 5.75
CA TYR A 87 10.56 2.01 5.99
C TYR A 87 11.59 3.09 5.67
N THR A 88 12.62 3.18 6.49
CA THR A 88 13.79 4.00 6.21
C THR A 88 15.00 3.13 5.94
N THR A 89 15.88 3.59 5.07
CA THR A 89 17.23 3.04 4.92
C THR A 89 18.11 3.36 6.12
N ALA A 90 19.26 2.71 6.21
CA ALA A 90 20.23 2.93 7.28
C ALA A 90 20.81 4.36 7.30
N ASP A 91 20.78 5.07 6.17
CA ASP A 91 21.17 6.48 6.10
C ASP A 91 20.08 7.45 6.55
N GLU A 92 18.85 6.97 6.83
CA GLU A 92 17.71 7.76 7.30
C GLU A 92 17.21 8.83 6.31
N LEU A 93 17.72 8.80 5.07
CA LEU A 93 17.42 9.80 4.03
C LEU A 93 16.49 9.27 2.95
N THR A 94 16.34 7.95 2.85
CA THR A 94 15.43 7.31 1.90
C THR A 94 14.24 6.71 2.61
N PHE A 95 13.04 7.06 2.14
CA PHE A 95 11.78 6.55 2.65
C PHE A 95 11.13 5.64 1.60
N MET A 96 10.66 4.48 2.02
CA MET A 96 9.72 3.68 1.25
C MET A 96 8.35 3.77 1.89
N VAL A 97 7.34 4.07 1.09
CA VAL A 97 5.94 3.99 1.50
C VAL A 97 5.38 2.68 1.00
N ARG A 98 4.92 1.84 1.92
CA ARG A 98 4.08 0.68 1.60
C ARG A 98 2.63 1.05 1.87
N VAL A 99 1.79 0.91 0.86
CA VAL A 99 0.35 1.13 0.96
C VAL A 99 -0.35 -0.22 1.03
N LEU A 100 -1.32 -0.33 1.92
CA LEU A 100 -2.18 -1.48 2.08
C LEU A 100 -3.63 -1.04 1.88
N HIS A 101 -4.41 -1.81 1.13
CA HIS A 101 -5.82 -1.55 0.87
C HIS A 101 -6.64 -2.79 1.21
N GLN A 102 -7.47 -2.69 2.27
CA GLN A 102 -8.38 -3.75 2.65
C GLN A 102 -9.62 -3.72 1.73
N LEU A 103 -9.73 -4.70 0.84
CA LEU A 103 -10.82 -4.76 -0.15
C LEU A 103 -12.10 -5.35 0.46
N ARG A 104 -11.94 -6.38 1.28
CA ARG A 104 -12.99 -7.09 2.03
C ARG A 104 -12.31 -7.96 3.10
N PRO A 105 -13.01 -8.46 4.13
CA PRO A 105 -12.37 -9.29 5.16
C PRO A 105 -11.53 -10.43 4.56
N GLY A 106 -10.26 -10.51 4.97
CA GLY A 106 -9.31 -11.52 4.49
C GLY A 106 -8.74 -11.31 3.09
N VAL A 107 -9.09 -10.23 2.38
CA VAL A 107 -8.55 -9.90 1.05
C VAL A 107 -7.97 -8.49 1.06
N GLN A 108 -6.68 -8.39 0.73
CA GLN A 108 -5.92 -7.15 0.76
C GLN A 108 -5.12 -7.00 -0.54
N SER A 109 -5.00 -5.78 -1.02
CA SER A 109 -3.95 -5.42 -1.98
C SER A 109 -2.87 -4.61 -1.28
N SER A 110 -1.63 -4.71 -1.75
CA SER A 110 -0.53 -3.92 -1.25
C SER A 110 0.43 -3.55 -2.36
N GLY A 111 1.11 -2.42 -2.18
CA GLY A 111 2.21 -2.02 -3.03
C GLY A 111 3.21 -1.21 -2.22
N GLN A 112 4.42 -1.07 -2.73
CA GLN A 112 5.43 -0.23 -2.10
C GLN A 112 6.22 0.52 -3.16
N GLU A 113 6.66 1.72 -2.83
CA GLU A 113 7.52 2.52 -3.70
C GLU A 113 8.43 3.43 -2.87
N GLN A 114 9.60 3.75 -3.41
CA GLN A 114 10.47 4.75 -2.82
C GLN A 114 9.87 6.15 -3.01
N VAL A 115 9.93 6.99 -1.97
CA VAL A 115 9.56 8.40 -2.07
C VAL A 115 10.83 9.22 -2.26
N PRO A 116 11.01 9.88 -3.42
CA PRO A 116 12.08 10.85 -3.59
C PRO A 116 11.87 12.00 -2.61
N THR A 117 12.85 12.21 -1.74
CA THR A 117 12.83 13.27 -0.73
C THR A 117 14.09 14.12 -0.76
N GLN A 118 13.93 15.38 -0.37
CA GLN A 118 15.03 16.26 -0.01
C GLN A 118 14.93 16.58 1.48
N CYS A 119 16.02 16.34 2.22
CA CYS A 119 16.08 16.58 3.65
C CYS A 119 16.93 17.80 3.98
N THR A 120 16.47 18.61 4.93
CA THR A 120 17.19 19.78 5.44
C THR A 120 17.28 19.73 6.96
N PRO A 121 18.44 20.11 7.55
CA PRO A 121 18.56 20.26 8.99
C PRO A 121 17.60 21.34 9.52
N GLY A 122 16.89 21.01 10.59
CA GLY A 122 16.08 21.90 11.40
C GLY A 122 16.69 22.14 12.78
N PRO A 123 16.06 22.97 13.62
CA PRO A 123 16.52 23.21 14.98
C PRO A 123 16.36 21.98 15.87
N ASN A 124 17.21 21.86 16.90
CA ASN A 124 17.14 20.82 17.94
C ASN A 124 17.29 19.38 17.40
N ASP A 125 18.32 19.15 16.58
CA ASP A 125 18.63 17.82 16.00
C ASP A 125 17.45 17.17 15.27
N VAL A 126 16.70 18.02 14.56
CA VAL A 126 15.57 17.61 13.73
C VAL A 126 16.00 17.59 12.27
N LEU A 127 15.69 16.52 11.55
CA LEU A 127 15.76 16.47 10.10
C LEU A 127 14.35 16.60 9.52
N VAL A 128 14.16 17.52 8.57
CA VAL A 128 12.89 17.70 7.88
C VAL A 128 13.05 17.28 6.43
N CYS A 129 12.28 16.29 6.00
CA CYS A 129 12.31 15.75 4.65
C CYS A 129 11.00 16.04 3.93
N SER A 130 11.07 16.49 2.69
CA SER A 130 9.90 16.75 1.84
C SER A 130 10.04 16.05 0.50
N GLN A 131 8.93 15.57 -0.04
CA GLN A 131 8.84 14.97 -1.37
C GLN A 131 9.39 15.92 -2.44
N ASN A 132 10.24 15.42 -3.33
CA ASN A 132 10.81 16.18 -4.44
C ASN A 132 10.60 15.53 -5.83
N GLY A 133 9.66 14.58 -5.92
CA GLY A 133 9.30 13.90 -7.15
C GLY A 133 7.95 13.19 -7.06
N ALA A 134 7.32 12.91 -8.20
CA ALA A 134 6.06 12.19 -8.25
C ALA A 134 6.25 10.72 -7.85
N VAL A 135 5.28 10.17 -7.10
CA VAL A 135 5.29 8.76 -6.67
C VAL A 135 3.96 8.12 -7.02
N THR A 136 4.03 6.95 -7.66
CA THR A 136 2.86 6.10 -7.92
C THR A 136 3.18 4.69 -7.48
N VAL A 137 2.43 4.21 -6.49
CA VAL A 137 2.51 2.85 -5.97
C VAL A 137 1.62 1.96 -6.81
N ARG A 138 2.16 0.87 -7.33
CA ARG A 138 1.37 -0.18 -8.01
C ARG A 138 0.89 -1.18 -6.97
N MET A 139 -0.41 -1.44 -6.96
CA MET A 139 -1.03 -2.31 -5.97
C MET A 139 -1.22 -3.71 -6.55
N ASP A 140 -0.62 -4.70 -5.91
CA ASP A 140 -0.79 -6.10 -6.24
C ASP A 140 -1.78 -6.75 -5.25
N SER A 141 -2.63 -7.65 -5.76
CA SER A 141 -3.57 -8.39 -4.90
C SER A 141 -2.84 -9.55 -4.22
N GLN A 142 -3.02 -9.69 -2.91
CA GLN A 142 -2.53 -10.82 -2.12
C GLN A 142 -3.66 -11.82 -1.83
#